data_AF-A0A969MVY8-F1
#
_entry.id   AF-A0A969MVY8-F1
#
_cell.length_a   1.000
_cell.length_b   1.000
_cell.length_c   1.000
_cell.angle_alpha   90.00
_cell.angle_beta   90.00
_cell.angle_gamma   90.00
#
_symmetry.space_group_name_H-M   'P 1'
#
loop_
_entity.id
_entity.type
_entity.pdbx_description
1 polymer ?
#
loop_
_entity_poly.entity_id
_entity_poly.type
_entity_poly.pdbx_seq_one_letter_code
_entity_poly.pdbx_strand_id
1 'polypeptide(L)'
;MTTLTLVNWILGITLGLMTFLFIFRIVLTWYPQAEMSRFPFNLVVWPTEPFLAITRKLVPPLGGVDITPIIWVGICTLLREVLLSQQGLLRMLH
;
A
#
# COMPACT_ATOMS: atom_id res chain seq x y z
N MET A 1 0.92 -28.06 -5.59
CA MET A 1 1.30 -26.66 -5.31
C MET A 1 2.12 -26.65 -4.04
N THR A 2 3.38 -26.20 -4.08
CA THR A 2 4.22 -26.10 -2.88
C THR A 2 3.70 -24.94 -1.99
N THR A 3 3.86 -25.05 -0.68
CA THR A 3 3.48 -24.00 0.29
C THR A 3 4.09 -22.64 -0.07
N LEU A 4 5.34 -22.64 -0.55
CA LEU A 4 6.05 -21.45 -1.02
C LEU A 4 5.36 -20.78 -2.22
N THR A 5 4.78 -21.57 -3.12
CA THR A 5 4.00 -21.02 -4.24
C THR A 5 2.78 -20.28 -3.73
N LEU A 6 2.02 -20.85 -2.80
CA LEU A 6 0.84 -20.18 -2.23
C LEU A 6 1.21 -18.85 -1.54
N VAL A 7 2.29 -18.85 -0.76
CA VAL A 7 2.81 -17.63 -0.10
C VAL A 7 3.15 -16.55 -1.13
N ASN A 8 3.87 -16.90 -2.20
CA ASN A 8 4.22 -15.93 -3.26
C ASN A 8 2.98 -15.31 -3.91
N TRP A 9 1.94 -16.10 -4.17
CA TRP A 9 0.71 -15.60 -4.79
C TRP A 9 -0.06 -14.67 -3.85
N ILE A 10 -0.25 -15.07 -2.60
CA ILE A 10 -0.96 -14.27 -1.60
C ILE A 10 -0.24 -12.95 -1.34
N LEU A 11 1.08 -12.99 -1.12
CA LEU A 11 1.88 -11.79 -0.92
C LEU A 11 1.88 -10.89 -2.15
N GLY A 12 1.99 -11.46 -3.35
CA GLY A 12 1.99 -10.69 -4.59
C GLY A 12 0.69 -9.93 -4.82
N ILE A 13 -0.45 -10.60 -4.60
CA ILE A 13 -1.77 -9.98 -4.71
C ILE A 13 -1.94 -8.90 -3.63
N THR A 14 -1.59 -9.21 -2.38
CA THR A 14 -1.77 -8.29 -1.25
C THR A 14 -0.93 -7.03 -1.41
N LEU A 15 0.38 -7.17 -1.68
CA LEU A 15 1.28 -6.03 -1.87
C LEU A 15 0.89 -5.22 -3.12
N GLY A 16 0.51 -5.88 -4.21
CA GLY A 16 0.03 -5.20 -5.41
C GLY A 16 -1.24 -4.40 -5.17
N LEU A 17 -2.22 -4.98 -4.47
CA LEU A 17 -3.46 -4.30 -4.10
C LEU A 17 -3.18 -3.12 -3.17
N MET A 18 -2.35 -3.29 -2.15
CA MET A 18 -2.00 -2.21 -1.22
C MET A 18 -1.29 -1.05 -1.95
N THR A 19 -0.32 -1.34 -2.82
CA THR A 19 0.31 -0.30 -3.66
C THR A 19 -0.73 0.46 -4.46
N PHE A 20 -1.65 -0.24 -5.13
CA PHE A 20 -2.72 0.37 -5.90
C PHE A 20 -3.61 1.27 -5.04
N LEU A 21 -4.06 0.79 -3.88
CA LEU A 21 -4.88 1.58 -2.95
C LEU A 21 -4.15 2.80 -2.41
N PHE A 22 -2.85 2.70 -2.11
CA PHE A 22 -2.07 3.86 -1.68
C PHE A 22 -1.90 4.89 -2.79
N ILE A 23 -1.74 4.48 -4.05
CA ILE A 23 -1.76 5.40 -5.19
C ILE A 23 -3.09 6.16 -5.24
N PHE A 24 -4.23 5.46 -5.09
CA PHE A 24 -5.53 6.12 -4.99
C PHE A 24 -5.62 7.06 -3.78
N ARG A 25 -5.05 6.69 -2.62
CA ARG A 25 -4.99 7.60 -1.46
C ARG A 25 -4.24 8.88 -1.77
N ILE A 26 -3.12 8.83 -2.50
CA ILE A 26 -2.39 10.04 -2.93
C ILE A 26 -3.34 10.96 -3.69
N VAL A 27 -4.03 10.44 -4.70
CA VAL A 27 -4.98 11.23 -5.50
C VAL A 27 -6.09 11.81 -4.62
N LEU A 28 -6.70 11.00 -3.74
CA LEU A 28 -7.79 11.44 -2.86
C LEU A 28 -7.35 12.57 -1.90
N THR A 29 -6.08 12.61 -1.50
CA THR A 29 -5.58 13.69 -0.62
C THR A 29 -5.56 15.05 -1.30
N TRP A 30 -5.56 15.11 -2.63
CA TRP A 30 -5.64 16.36 -3.39
C TRP A 30 -7.08 16.88 -3.54
N TYR A 31 -8.09 16.05 -3.23
CA TYR A 31 -9.51 16.40 -3.30
C TYR A 31 -10.12 16.43 -1.90
N PRO A 32 -9.90 17.51 -1.11
CA PRO A 32 -10.42 17.61 0.26
C PRO A 32 -11.95 17.61 0.35
N GLN A 33 -12.64 17.89 -0.76
CA GLN A 33 -14.10 17.83 -0.85
C GLN A 33 -14.65 16.40 -1.00
N ALA A 34 -13.80 15.40 -1.26
CA ALA A 34 -14.23 14.02 -1.39
C ALA A 34 -14.63 13.44 -0.02
N GLU A 35 -15.85 12.94 0.08
CA GLU A 35 -16.35 12.27 1.29
C GLU A 35 -15.69 10.90 1.48
N MET A 36 -14.60 10.85 2.24
CA MET A 36 -13.78 9.64 2.45
C MET A 36 -14.56 8.45 3.05
N SER A 37 -15.64 8.71 3.79
CA SER A 37 -16.50 7.68 4.40
C SER A 37 -17.57 7.15 3.45
N ARG A 38 -17.78 7.77 2.29
CA ARG A 38 -18.83 7.40 1.34
C ARG A 38 -18.30 6.43 0.30
N PHE A 39 -19.16 5.54 -0.17
CA PHE A 39 -18.87 4.70 -1.32
C PHE A 39 -18.67 5.55 -2.59
N PRO A 40 -17.65 5.29 -3.43
CA PRO A 40 -16.69 4.17 -3.36
C PRO A 40 -15.37 4.47 -2.61
N PHE A 41 -15.18 5.71 -2.12
CA PHE A 41 -13.90 6.15 -1.53
C PHE A 41 -13.54 5.38 -0.25
N ASN A 42 -14.53 4.97 0.53
CA ASN A 42 -14.34 4.16 1.72
C ASN A 42 -13.62 2.83 1.46
N LEU A 43 -13.77 2.23 0.27
CA LEU A 43 -13.05 1.01 -0.13
C LEU A 43 -11.53 1.21 -0.20
N VAL A 44 -11.10 2.44 -0.46
CA VAL A 44 -9.68 2.81 -0.48
C VAL A 44 -9.22 3.25 0.90
N VAL A 45 -10.02 4.06 1.57
CA VAL A 45 -9.66 4.66 2.87
C VAL A 45 -9.55 3.59 3.94
N TRP A 46 -10.56 2.73 4.09
CA TRP A 46 -10.62 1.77 5.19
C TRP A 46 -9.42 0.80 5.27
N PRO A 47 -8.96 0.15 4.18
CA PRO A 47 -7.80 -0.75 4.25
C PRO A 47 -6.46 -0.01 4.41
N THR A 48 -6.35 1.24 3.97
CA THR A 48 -5.08 1.99 4.02
C THR A 48 -4.92 2.78 5.32
N GLU A 49 -6.01 3.21 5.95
CA GLU A 49 -6.00 4.12 7.09
C GLU A 49 -5.22 3.61 8.31
N PRO A 50 -5.28 2.33 8.72
CA PRO A 50 -4.51 1.84 9.86
C PRO A 50 -3.00 2.09 9.71
N PHE A 51 -2.48 1.96 8.49
CA PHE A 51 -1.08 2.20 8.16
C PHE A 51 -0.76 3.69 8.17
N LEU A 52 -1.61 4.49 7.53
CA LEU A 52 -1.42 5.94 7.40
C LEU A 52 -1.54 6.65 8.74
N ALA A 53 -2.50 6.26 9.59
CA ALA A 53 -2.69 6.84 10.91
C ALA A 53 -1.47 6.65 11.82
N ILE A 54 -0.74 5.54 11.68
CA ILE A 54 0.51 5.30 12.40
C ILE A 54 1.62 6.19 11.82
N THR A 55 1.81 6.18 10.50
CA THR A 55 2.89 6.95 9.88
C THR A 55 2.71 8.47 9.99
N ARG A 56 1.46 8.96 10.04
CA ARG A 56 1.17 10.39 10.25
C ARG A 56 1.63 10.93 11.59
N LYS A 57 1.81 10.06 12.59
CA LYS A 57 2.40 10.46 13.88
C LYS A 57 3.88 10.85 13.75
N LEU A 58 4.56 10.32 12.73
CA LEU A 58 5.98 10.57 12.46
C LEU A 58 6.16 11.61 11.35
N VAL A 59 5.33 11.53 10.31
CA VAL A 59 5.38 12.40 9.13
C VAL A 59 4.03 13.11 9.01
N PRO A 60 3.89 14.33 9.57
CA PRO A 60 2.64 15.07 9.49
C PRO A 60 2.33 15.49 8.04
N PRO A 61 1.05 15.77 7.72
CA PRO A 61 0.67 16.31 6.41
C PRO A 61 1.42 17.61 6.09
N LEU A 62 1.87 17.75 4.84
CA LEU A 62 2.56 18.94 4.36
C LEU A 62 1.61 19.76 3.51
N GLY A 63 1.39 21.03 3.86
CA GLY A 63 0.50 21.92 3.11
C GLY A 63 -0.95 21.41 3.03
N GLY A 64 -1.41 20.66 4.03
CA GLY A 64 -2.77 20.07 4.05
C GLY A 64 -2.93 18.79 3.22
N VAL A 65 -1.87 18.32 2.55
CA VAL A 65 -1.86 17.08 1.78
C VAL A 65 -1.12 16.00 2.57
N ASP A 66 -1.74 14.82 2.69
CA ASP A 66 -1.13 13.68 3.34
C ASP A 66 -0.12 13.00 2.40
N ILE A 67 1.16 13.12 2.73
CA ILE A 67 2.27 12.52 1.97
C ILE A 67 2.58 11.08 2.40
N THR A 68 1.99 10.60 3.50
CA THR A 68 2.28 9.27 4.03
C THR A 68 1.92 8.11 3.08
N PRO A 69 0.89 8.19 2.20
CA PRO A 69 0.64 7.16 1.21
C PRO A 69 1.80 6.95 0.24
N ILE A 70 2.57 8.00 -0.09
CA ILE A 70 3.74 7.91 -0.99
C ILE A 70 4.81 7.01 -0.37
N ILE A 71 5.05 7.17 0.94
CA ILE A 71 6.00 6.35 1.70
C ILE A 71 5.57 4.88 1.61
N TRP A 72 4.28 4.60 1.80
CA TRP A 72 3.77 3.24 1.73
C TRP A 72 3.78 2.64 0.32
N VAL A 73 3.60 3.44 -0.74
CA VAL A 73 3.87 2.98 -2.12
C VAL A 73 5.31 2.48 -2.22
N GLY A 74 6.28 3.28 -1.76
CA GLY A 74 7.70 2.90 -1.77
C GLY A 74 8.00 1.65 -0.95
N ILE A 75 7.41 1.51 0.24
CA ILE A 75 7.57 0.32 1.09
C ILE A 75 6.99 -0.92 0.40
N CYS A 76 5.75 -0.85 -0.10
CA CYS A 76 5.10 -2.00 -0.73
C CYS A 76 5.81 -2.44 -2.01
N THR A 77 6.29 -1.49 -2.85
CA THR A 77 7.04 -1.83 -4.07
C THR A 77 8.42 -2.39 -3.73
N LEU A 78 9.12 -1.84 -2.75
CA LEU A 78 10.40 -2.37 -2.29
C LEU A 78 10.26 -3.79 -1.74
N LEU A 79 9.26 -4.03 -0.88
CA LEU A 79 8.98 -5.37 -0.36
C LEU A 79 8.65 -6.36 -1.47
N ARG A 80 7.86 -5.94 -2.46
CA ARG A 80 7.55 -6.77 -3.62
C ARG A 80 8.80 -7.10 -4.44
N GLU A 81 9.68 -6.13 -4.65
CA GLU A 81 10.92 -6.35 -5.40
C GLU A 81 11.87 -7.29 -4.64
N VAL A 82 12.11 -7.04 -3.35
CA VAL A 82 13.02 -7.86 -2.53
C VAL A 82 12.50 -9.28 -2.34
N LEU A 83 11.19 -9.46 -2.15
CA LEU A 83 10.61 -10.77 -1.82
C LEU A 83 10.21 -11.57 -3.07
N LEU A 84 9.61 -10.93 -4.07
CA LEU A 84 8.84 -11.59 -5.13
C LEU A 84 9.41 -11.42 -6.54
N SER A 85 10.45 -10.61 -6.74
CA SER A 85 11.07 -10.42 -8.06
C SER A 85 11.69 -11.71 -8.61
N GLN A 86 12.20 -11.65 -9.84
CA GLN A 86 12.91 -12.78 -10.45
C GLN A 86 14.12 -13.22 -9.63
N GLN A 87 14.79 -12.27 -8.95
CA GLN A 87 15.89 -12.50 -8.01
C GLN A 87 15.42 -12.36 -6.55
N GLY A 88 14.12 -12.48 -6.29
CA GLY A 88 13.55 -12.27 -4.97
C GLY A 88 13.93 -13.38 -3.99
N LEU A 89 14.02 -13.03 -2.71
CA LEU A 89 14.40 -13.95 -1.64
C LEU A 89 13.52 -15.21 -1.62
N LEU A 90 12.22 -15.09 -1.87
CA LEU A 90 11.30 -16.24 -1.88
C LEU A 90 11.46 -17.13 -3.12
N ARG A 91 12.13 -16.66 -4.18
CA ARG A 91 12.47 -17.48 -5.35
C ARG A 91 13.79 -18.23 -5.15
N MET A 92 14.72 -17.66 -4.39
CA MET A 92 16.00 -18.29 -4.05
C MET A 92 15.86 -19.47 -3.08
N LEU A 93 14.77 -19.52 -2.32
CA LEU A 93 14.46 -20.61 -1.39
C LEU A 93 13.80 -21.83 -2.07
N HIS A 94 13.60 -21.78 -3.38
CA HIS A 94 13.00 -22.85 -4.17
C HIS A 94 14.05 -23.71 -4.85
#